data_AF-A0A090EUQ1-F1
#
_entry.id   AF-A0A090EUQ1-F1
#
_cell.length_a   1.000
_cell.length_b   1.000
_cell.length_c   1.000
_cell.angle_alpha   90.00
_cell.angle_beta   90.00
_cell.angle_gamma   90.00
#
_symmetry.space_group_name_H-M   'P 1'
#
loop_
_entity.id
_entity.type
_entity.pdbx_description
1 polymer ?
#
loop_
_entity_poly.entity_id
_entity_poly.type
_entity_poly.pdbx_seq_one_letter_code
_entity_poly.pdbx_strand_id
1 'polypeptide(L)'
;MRCVPVLLAVLLTACGQQPAEDLTATLAADPVRLKALRAQCAADRQTAGEDTCRAAAEAFRRRFFTGQTGPDEYRTLAELPPIPASFDTPTDDAPEGDASLAAAEDTP
;
A
#
# COMPACT_ATOMS: atom_id res chain seq x y z
N MET A 1 -17.08 -17.05 -33.15
CA MET A 1 -17.30 -17.67 -31.82
C MET A 1 -16.01 -18.00 -31.06
N ARG A 2 -14.88 -18.37 -31.69
CA ARG A 2 -13.62 -18.73 -31.01
C ARG A 2 -12.76 -17.55 -30.50
N CYS A 3 -13.04 -16.32 -30.93
CA CYS A 3 -12.22 -15.16 -30.55
C CYS A 3 -12.60 -14.58 -29.17
N VAL A 4 -13.84 -14.81 -28.72
CA VAL A 4 -14.34 -14.31 -27.43
C VAL A 4 -13.49 -14.80 -26.24
N PRO A 5 -13.16 -16.10 -26.10
CA PRO A 5 -12.30 -16.55 -25.00
C PRO A 5 -10.87 -16.01 -25.08
N VAL A 6 -10.33 -15.81 -26.29
CA VAL A 6 -8.97 -15.26 -26.49
C VAL A 6 -8.93 -13.79 -26.09
N LEU A 7 -9.92 -13.00 -26.52
CA LEU A 7 -10.04 -11.59 -26.14
C LEU A 7 -10.26 -11.41 -24.64
N LEU A 8 -11.07 -12.27 -24.02
CA LEU A 8 -11.28 -12.26 -22.58
C LEU A 8 -9.96 -12.52 -21.82
N ALA A 9 -9.19 -13.52 -22.25
CA ALA A 9 -7.90 -13.83 -21.64
C ALA A 9 -6.89 -12.67 -21.77
N VAL A 10 -6.86 -11.99 -22.91
CA VAL A 10 -5.99 -10.82 -23.14
C VAL A 10 -6.40 -9.62 -22.28
N LEU A 11 -7.71 -9.37 -22.11
CA LEU A 11 -8.20 -8.29 -21.26
C LEU A 11 -7.90 -8.56 -19.77
N LEU A 12 -8.02 -9.81 -19.33
CA LEU A 12 -7.72 -10.21 -17.96
C LEU A 12 -6.22 -10.08 -17.63
N THR A 13 -5.32 -10.40 -18.55
CA THR A 13 -3.87 -10.23 -18.33
C THR A 13 -3.43 -8.77 -18.43
N ALA A 14 -4.09 -7.96 -19.26
CA ALA A 14 -3.82 -6.53 -19.38
C ALA A 14 -4.17 -5.73 -18.11
N CYS A 15 -5.15 -6.19 -17.32
CA CYS A 15 -5.53 -5.52 -16.06
C CYS A 15 -4.50 -5.68 -14.91
N GLY A 16 -3.40 -6.41 -15.08
CA GLY A 16 -2.45 -6.58 -13.95
C GLY A 16 -1.02 -7.01 -14.24
N GLN A 17 -0.67 -7.55 -15.41
CA GLN A 17 0.40 -8.54 -15.44
C GLN A 17 1.82 -8.05 -15.79
N GLN A 18 2.04 -6.91 -16.46
CA GLN A 18 3.33 -6.74 -17.17
C GLN A 18 4.31 -5.71 -16.57
N PRO A 19 4.00 -4.42 -16.44
CA PRO A 19 4.96 -3.46 -15.86
C PRO A 19 5.07 -3.59 -14.33
N ALA A 20 3.96 -3.92 -13.68
CA ALA A 20 3.86 -3.97 -12.23
C ALA A 20 4.58 -5.18 -11.62
N GLU A 21 4.65 -6.33 -12.32
CA GLU A 21 5.33 -7.53 -11.82
C GLU A 21 6.86 -7.34 -11.76
N ASP A 22 7.46 -6.72 -12.77
CA ASP A 22 8.90 -6.42 -12.79
C ASP A 22 9.27 -5.41 -11.68
N LEU A 23 8.45 -4.36 -11.52
CA LEU A 23 8.59 -3.42 -10.42
C LEU A 23 8.40 -4.09 -9.05
N THR A 24 7.44 -4.99 -8.92
CA THR A 24 7.17 -5.71 -7.67
C THR A 24 8.33 -6.62 -7.29
N ALA A 25 8.87 -7.38 -8.25
CA ALA A 25 10.01 -8.26 -8.02
C ALA A 25 11.28 -7.48 -7.65
N THR A 26 11.56 -6.38 -8.35
CA THR A 26 12.72 -5.52 -8.05
C THR A 26 12.60 -4.84 -6.68
N LEU A 27 11.41 -4.36 -6.31
CA LEU A 27 11.16 -3.79 -4.99
C LEU A 27 11.20 -4.84 -3.87
N ALA A 28 10.78 -6.08 -4.15
CA ALA A 28 10.87 -7.17 -3.17
C ALA A 28 12.32 -7.58 -2.90
N ALA A 29 13.23 -7.40 -3.87
CA ALA A 29 14.66 -7.66 -3.70
C ALA A 29 15.40 -6.52 -2.97
N ASP A 30 14.89 -5.29 -2.98
CA ASP A 30 15.50 -4.11 -2.36
C ASP A 30 14.63 -3.54 -1.21
N PRO A 31 14.87 -3.97 0.05
CA PRO A 31 14.07 -3.55 1.20
C PRO A 31 14.19 -2.04 1.50
N VAL A 32 15.33 -1.43 1.22
CA VAL A 32 15.58 -0.01 1.52
C VAL A 32 14.76 0.86 0.58
N ARG A 33 14.81 0.55 -0.72
CA ARG A 33 14.03 1.25 -1.73
C ARG A 33 12.52 1.04 -1.52
N LEU A 34 12.12 -0.17 -1.17
CA LEU A 34 10.72 -0.48 -0.86
C LEU A 34 10.21 0.32 0.35
N LYS A 35 10.99 0.41 1.44
CA LYS A 35 10.62 1.21 2.62
C LYS A 35 10.45 2.69 2.28
N ALA A 36 11.40 3.27 1.55
CA ALA A 36 11.35 4.67 1.12
C ALA A 36 10.11 4.95 0.25
N LEU A 37 9.81 4.06 -0.71
CA LEU A 37 8.66 4.21 -1.59
C LEU A 37 7.33 4.09 -0.83
N ARG A 38 7.23 3.17 0.14
CA ARG A 38 6.04 3.06 0.99
C ARG A 38 5.82 4.30 1.86
N ALA A 39 6.89 4.92 2.36
CA ALA A 39 6.79 6.18 3.10
C ALA A 39 6.26 7.31 2.20
N GLN A 40 6.73 7.38 0.95
CA GLN A 40 6.20 8.34 -0.05
C GLN A 40 4.72 8.09 -0.34
N CYS A 41 4.32 6.82 -0.56
CA CYS A 41 2.93 6.46 -0.80
C CYS A 41 2.00 6.74 0.38
N ALA A 42 2.50 6.69 1.61
CA ALA A 42 1.75 7.06 2.80
C ALA A 42 1.62 8.58 2.96
N ALA A 43 2.62 9.34 2.53
CA ALA A 43 2.61 10.80 2.58
C ALA A 43 1.70 11.38 1.48
N ASP A 44 1.82 10.89 0.25
CA ASP A 44 1.02 11.34 -0.88
C ASP A 44 0.98 10.28 -1.99
N ARG A 45 -0.13 9.55 -2.04
CA ARG A 45 -0.38 8.48 -3.00
C ARG A 45 -0.60 8.99 -4.43
N GLN A 46 -1.11 10.21 -4.57
CA GLN A 46 -1.40 10.79 -5.89
C GLN A 46 -0.10 11.19 -6.58
N THR A 47 0.82 11.84 -5.85
CA THR A 47 2.12 12.22 -6.41
C THR A 47 3.07 11.05 -6.59
N ALA A 48 3.01 10.03 -5.72
CA ALA A 48 3.82 8.82 -5.86
C ALA A 48 3.34 7.88 -6.98
N GLY A 49 2.10 8.05 -7.45
CA GLY A 49 1.47 7.23 -8.49
C GLY A 49 0.80 5.98 -7.92
N GLU A 50 -0.49 5.82 -8.19
CA GLU A 50 -1.30 4.73 -7.61
C GLU A 50 -0.78 3.33 -7.99
N ASP A 51 -0.35 3.13 -9.24
CA ASP A 51 0.18 1.85 -9.70
C ASP A 51 1.52 1.50 -9.05
N THR A 52 2.37 2.50 -8.84
CA THR A 52 3.65 2.36 -8.15
C THR A 52 3.43 2.03 -6.67
N CYS A 53 2.47 2.69 -6.03
CA CYS A 53 2.09 2.38 -4.65
C CYS A 53 1.45 0.99 -4.51
N ARG A 54 0.65 0.55 -5.50
CA ARG A 54 0.10 -0.80 -5.56
C ARG A 54 1.19 -1.86 -5.70
N ALA A 55 2.16 -1.65 -6.58
CA ALA A 55 3.32 -2.54 -6.72
C ALA A 55 4.16 -2.60 -5.43
N ALA A 56 4.39 -1.46 -4.77
CA ALA A 56 5.08 -1.40 -3.48
C ALA A 56 4.30 -2.15 -2.37
N ALA A 57 2.97 -2.03 -2.37
CA ALA A 57 2.12 -2.78 -1.44
C ALA A 57 2.24 -4.30 -1.65
N GLU A 58 2.27 -4.73 -2.90
CA GLU A 58 2.42 -6.14 -3.25
C GLU A 58 3.81 -6.70 -2.95
N ALA A 59 4.87 -5.95 -3.26
CA ALA A 59 6.25 -6.33 -2.97
C ALA A 59 6.46 -6.55 -1.47
N PHE A 60 5.95 -5.63 -0.65
CA PHE A 60 5.97 -5.75 0.80
C PHE A 60 5.18 -6.97 1.29
N ARG A 61 3.97 -7.19 0.76
CA ARG A 61 3.13 -8.34 1.11
C ARG A 61 3.85 -9.66 0.79
N ARG A 62 4.50 -9.78 -0.37
CA ARG A 62 5.29 -10.98 -0.74
C ARG A 62 6.42 -11.22 0.27
N ARG A 63 7.22 -10.20 0.60
CA ARG A 63 8.30 -10.31 1.61
C ARG A 63 7.79 -10.67 3.01
N PHE A 64 6.66 -10.08 3.40
CA PHE A 64 6.05 -10.34 4.69
C PHE A 64 5.66 -11.82 4.82
N PHE A 65 4.98 -12.37 3.82
CA PHE A 65 4.57 -13.77 3.84
C PHE A 65 5.73 -14.78 3.69
N THR A 66 6.86 -14.38 3.11
CA THR A 66 8.06 -15.23 3.04
C THR A 66 8.94 -15.13 4.29
N GLY A 67 8.55 -14.33 5.30
CA GLY A 67 9.35 -14.13 6.52
C GLY A 67 10.63 -13.32 6.28
N GLN A 68 10.73 -12.63 5.14
CA GLN A 68 11.88 -11.79 4.79
C GLN A 68 11.77 -10.36 5.34
N THR A 69 10.67 -10.04 6.02
CA THR A 69 10.50 -8.79 6.76
C THR A 69 11.07 -8.99 8.16
N GLY A 70 12.22 -8.34 8.44
CA GLY A 70 12.96 -8.51 9.69
C GLY A 70 12.71 -7.39 10.70
N PRO A 71 12.97 -7.62 12.00
CA PRO A 71 12.82 -6.61 13.06
C PRO A 71 13.77 -5.40 12.88
N ASP A 72 14.84 -5.57 12.09
CA ASP A 72 15.77 -4.51 11.71
C ASP A 72 15.17 -3.48 10.75
N GLU A 73 14.00 -3.76 10.17
CA GLU A 73 13.36 -2.92 9.16
C GLU A 73 12.60 -1.74 9.78
N TYR A 74 12.19 -1.84 11.05
CA TYR A 74 11.54 -0.77 11.82
C TYR A 74 12.26 -0.60 13.15
N ARG A 75 13.41 0.09 13.14
CA ARG A 75 14.27 0.21 14.34
C ARG A 75 13.83 1.29 15.30
N THR A 76 13.07 2.27 14.82
CA THR A 76 12.61 3.40 15.63
C THR A 76 11.10 3.55 15.52
N LEU A 77 10.47 4.06 16.58
CA LEU A 77 9.04 4.38 16.60
C LEU A 77 8.64 5.35 15.47
N ALA A 78 9.55 6.25 15.08
CA ALA A 78 9.35 7.18 13.98
C ALA A 78 9.31 6.51 12.59
N GLU A 79 9.80 5.28 12.47
CA GLU A 79 9.76 4.52 11.21
C GLU A 79 8.48 3.68 11.06
N LEU A 80 7.70 3.52 12.14
CA LEU A 80 6.43 2.82 12.08
C LEU A 80 5.40 3.66 11.33
N PRO A 81 4.59 3.06 10.45
CA PRO A 81 3.49 3.77 9.81
C PRO A 81 2.52 4.28 10.88
N PRO A 82 1.96 5.49 10.73
CA PRO A 82 0.98 6.02 11.67
C PRO A 82 -0.26 5.11 11.71
N ILE A 83 -0.83 4.94 12.90
CA ILE A 83 -2.09 4.21 13.07
C ILE A 83 -3.22 5.15 12.62
N PRO A 84 -4.05 4.76 11.63
CA PRO A 84 -5.17 5.57 11.21
C PRO A 84 -6.23 5.67 12.31
N ALA A 85 -6.94 6.80 12.38
CA ALA A 85 -7.99 7.02 13.37
C ALA A 85 -9.18 6.04 13.20
N SER A 86 -9.44 5.59 11.97
CA SER A 86 -10.41 4.54 11.64
C SER A 86 -9.98 3.79 10.38
N PHE A 87 -10.39 2.52 10.26
CA PHE A 87 -10.21 1.71 9.05
C PHE A 87 -11.44 1.74 8.12
N ASP A 88 -12.59 2.21 8.62
CA ASP A 88 -13.90 2.13 7.94
C ASP A 88 -14.29 3.40 7.16
N THR A 89 -13.58 4.51 7.36
CA THR A 89 -13.86 5.77 6.65
C THR A 89 -13.24 5.74 5.25
N PRO A 90 -14.04 5.89 4.18
CA PRO A 90 -13.50 6.12 2.84
C PRO A 90 -12.56 7.32 2.87
N THR A 91 -11.38 7.21 2.25
CA THR A 91 -10.46 8.34 2.09
C THR A 91 -11.07 9.31 1.07
N ASP A 92 -12.04 10.10 1.50
CA ASP A 92 -12.52 11.27 0.77
C ASP A 92 -11.77 12.47 1.34
N ASP A 93 -11.04 13.18 0.48
CA ASP A 93 -10.32 14.40 0.81
C ASP A 93 -11.27 15.44 1.43
N ALA A 94 -11.22 15.64 2.75
CA ALA A 94 -11.79 16.80 3.42
C ALA A 94 -10.85 17.29 4.53
N PRO A 95 -10.58 18.61 4.62
CA PRO A 95 -9.81 19.17 5.71
C PRO A 95 -10.74 19.28 6.92
N GLU A 96 -10.83 18.22 7.71
CA GLU A 96 -11.52 18.32 9.00
C GLU A 96 -10.54 18.89 10.04
N GLY A 97 -10.60 20.22 10.13
CA GLY A 97 -10.24 20.92 11.36
C GLY A 97 -11.05 20.38 12.54
N ASP A 98 -10.39 20.36 13.69
CA ASP A 98 -10.96 20.57 15.02
C ASP A 98 -12.22 19.80 15.48
N ALA A 99 -12.38 18.51 15.18
CA ALA A 99 -13.29 17.67 15.98
C ALA A 99 -12.59 17.19 17.28
N SER A 100 -12.66 18.02 18.31
CA SER A 100 -12.31 17.69 19.70
C SER A 100 -13.03 16.44 20.18
N LEU A 101 -12.34 15.29 20.22
CA LEU A 101 -12.76 14.12 21.01
C LEU A 101 -12.36 14.32 22.47
N ALA A 102 -13.02 15.27 23.13
CA ALA A 102 -13.11 15.36 24.57
C ALA A 102 -14.58 15.11 24.94
N ALA A 103 -14.89 13.87 25.28
CA ALA A 103 -16.12 13.30 25.89
C ALA A 103 -16.41 11.98 25.17
N ALA A 104 -16.38 10.80 25.78
CA ALA A 104 -16.62 10.47 27.16
C ALA A 104 -15.66 9.36 27.61
N GLU A 105 -14.78 9.70 28.54
CA GLU A 105 -14.51 8.81 29.66
C GLU A 105 -15.82 8.70 30.48
N ASP A 106 -16.01 7.57 31.17
CA ASP A 106 -17.05 7.24 32.16
C ASP A 106 -18.25 6.37 31.66
N THR A 107 -18.11 5.03 31.60
CA THR A 107 -18.54 3.92 32.52
C THR A 107 -20.08 3.65 32.54
N PRO A 108 -20.56 2.39 32.75
CA PRO A 108 -20.21 1.44 33.83
C PRO A 108 -19.51 0.14 33.39
#